data_AF-A0A1A8Q3Q0-F1
#
_entry.id   AF-A0A1A8Q3Q0-F1
#
_cell.length_a   1.000
_cell.length_b   1.000
_cell.length_c   1.000
_cell.angle_alpha   90.00
_cell.angle_beta   90.00
_cell.angle_gamma   90.00
#
_symmetry.space_group_name_H-M   'P 1'
#
loop_
_entity.id
_entity.type
_entity.pdbx_description
1 polymer ?
#
loop_
_entity_poly.entity_id
_entity_poly.type
_entity_poly.pdbx_seq_one_letter_code
_entity_poly.pdbx_strand_id
1 'polypeptide(L)'
;QGNVQAKRVADAMLDAVIDVLKQNPTSTLTLVRIVIFQQPMLNDFYSSMKEKEATDPKDKVGIWGRLKSFFVGSTETEKEEDFVIDEVKMDPACFHICGDSPAKVKDAKQKLLDLISDEQHSHTISDNSILSFSPADRQQIAAIQKKLGVSIKTDNKNGEASIIIEGLNKDVLKAHTEIDRMLKKVKDEQGTKQKVELTSNLVEWQYQPQGLQFHSFDLLTNYQLEQAMENNQPNIKVMIRGQTYTVTLPKGPATDGKKNTLQIRRLDKLK
;
A
#
# COMPACT_ATOMS: atom_id res chain seq x y z
N GLN A 1 21.99 -7.81 43.40
CA GLN A 1 20.63 -7.22 43.32
C GLN A 1 20.44 -6.32 44.53
N GLY A 2 19.90 -5.11 44.34
CA GLY A 2 19.71 -4.13 45.41
C GLY A 2 18.73 -4.66 46.46
N ASN A 3 19.10 -4.55 47.74
CA ASN A 3 18.35 -5.08 48.89
C ASN A 3 17.11 -4.24 49.24
N VAL A 4 16.39 -3.74 48.22
CA VAL A 4 15.25 -2.83 48.36
C VAL A 4 13.96 -3.63 48.36
N GLN A 5 13.09 -3.38 49.33
CA GLN A 5 11.78 -4.02 49.43
C GLN A 5 10.93 -3.73 48.18
N ALA A 6 10.33 -4.77 47.59
CA ALA A 6 9.54 -4.69 46.36
C ALA A 6 8.41 -3.66 46.43
N LYS A 7 7.71 -3.55 47.58
CA LYS A 7 6.72 -2.49 47.81
C LYS A 7 7.29 -1.08 47.61
N ARG A 8 8.47 -0.77 48.17
CA ARG A 8 9.10 0.56 48.01
C ARG A 8 9.43 0.88 46.56
N VAL A 9 9.84 -0.13 45.80
CA VAL A 9 10.11 0.03 44.37
C VAL A 9 8.81 0.31 43.60
N ALA A 10 7.73 -0.41 43.94
CA ALA A 10 6.42 -0.17 43.34
C ALA A 10 5.87 1.23 43.66
N ASP A 11 5.96 1.67 44.91
CA ASP A 11 5.53 3.00 45.33
C ASP A 11 6.30 4.08 44.58
N ALA A 12 7.63 3.96 44.48
CA ALA A 12 8.47 4.90 43.75
C ALA A 12 8.14 4.95 42.24
N MET A 13 7.85 3.80 41.62
CA MET A 13 7.43 3.75 40.21
C MET A 13 6.09 4.48 39.99
N LEU A 14 5.12 4.26 40.87
CA LEU A 14 3.79 4.89 40.78
C LEU A 14 3.85 6.39 41.10
N ASP A 15 4.61 6.78 42.12
CA ASP A 15 4.80 8.18 42.50
C ASP A 15 5.48 8.96 41.37
N ALA A 16 6.48 8.38 40.71
CA ALA A 16 7.09 9.00 39.53
C ALA A 16 6.09 9.24 38.39
N VAL A 17 5.16 8.30 38.15
CA VAL A 17 4.09 8.49 37.15
C VAL A 17 3.16 9.63 37.57
N ILE A 18 2.75 9.66 38.84
CA ILE A 18 1.88 10.72 39.39
C ILE A 18 2.57 12.08 39.29
N ASP A 19 3.85 12.16 39.60
CA ASP A 19 4.62 13.41 39.55
C ASP A 19 4.76 13.93 38.13
N VAL A 20 5.02 13.05 37.14
CA VAL A 20 5.04 13.43 35.73
C VAL A 20 3.70 13.98 35.28
N LEU A 21 2.58 13.37 35.70
CA LEU A 21 1.24 13.85 35.36
C LEU A 21 0.92 15.19 36.04
N LYS A 22 1.34 15.39 37.30
CA LYS A 22 1.18 16.67 38.01
C LYS A 22 1.98 17.80 37.37
N GLN A 23 3.22 17.52 36.96
CA GLN A 23 4.09 18.49 36.31
C GLN A 23 3.63 18.84 34.89
N ASN A 24 2.86 17.95 34.25
CA ASN A 24 2.39 18.11 32.86
C ASN A 24 0.85 18.05 32.79
N PRO A 25 0.12 19.06 33.32
CA PRO A 25 -1.34 19.03 33.38
C PRO A 25 -2.03 19.05 32.00
N THR A 26 -1.31 19.39 30.93
CA THR A 26 -1.77 19.37 29.53
C THR A 26 -1.37 18.11 28.77
N SER A 27 -0.86 17.08 29.45
CA SER A 27 -0.42 15.83 28.83
C SER A 27 -1.57 15.08 28.16
N THR A 28 -1.32 14.53 26.96
CA THR A 28 -2.24 13.63 26.23
C THR A 28 -2.04 12.15 26.59
N LEU A 29 -1.25 11.87 27.64
CA LEU A 29 -0.90 10.52 28.08
C LEU A 29 -2.14 9.77 28.60
N THR A 30 -2.62 8.81 27.81
CA THR A 30 -3.81 7.99 28.13
C THR A 30 -3.47 6.61 28.68
N LEU A 31 -2.24 6.14 28.47
CA LEU A 31 -1.84 4.79 28.87
C LEU A 31 -0.37 4.75 29.31
N VAL A 32 -0.15 4.20 30.51
CA VAL A 32 1.18 3.86 31.02
C VAL A 32 1.26 2.35 31.18
N ARG A 33 2.26 1.72 30.57
CA ARG A 33 2.53 0.28 30.71
C ARG A 33 3.82 0.08 31.48
N ILE A 34 3.72 -0.60 32.63
CA ILE A 34 4.87 -0.97 33.46
C ILE A 34 5.08 -2.48 33.33
N VAL A 35 6.29 -2.89 32.91
CA VAL A 35 6.65 -4.29 32.73
C VAL A 35 7.50 -4.75 33.91
N ILE A 36 7.00 -5.71 34.66
CA ILE A 36 7.65 -6.25 35.86
C ILE A 36 8.19 -7.64 35.53
N PHE A 37 9.51 -7.78 35.54
CA PHE A 37 10.18 -9.04 35.21
C PHE A 37 10.26 -10.02 36.38
N GLN A 38 10.02 -9.56 37.61
CA GLN A 38 10.08 -10.39 38.81
C GLN A 38 8.67 -10.78 39.28
N GLN A 39 8.28 -12.03 39.06
CA GLN A 39 6.96 -12.53 39.46
C GLN A 39 6.58 -12.27 40.93
N PRO A 40 7.49 -12.38 41.92
CA PRO A 40 7.16 -12.07 43.32
C PRO A 40 6.79 -10.60 43.57
N MET A 41 7.30 -9.68 42.74
CA MET A 41 7.05 -8.24 42.87
C MET A 41 5.66 -7.83 42.35
N LEU A 42 4.99 -8.68 41.56
CA LEU A 42 3.68 -8.36 40.98
C LEU A 42 2.61 -8.11 42.04
N ASN A 43 2.60 -8.89 43.12
CA ASN A 43 1.61 -8.76 44.19
C ASN A 43 1.78 -7.46 44.97
N ASP A 44 3.03 -7.11 45.29
CA ASP A 44 3.36 -5.86 45.97
C ASP A 44 3.01 -4.66 45.09
N PHE A 45 3.32 -4.73 43.79
CA PHE A 45 3.00 -3.67 42.84
C PHE A 45 1.50 -3.47 42.67
N TYR A 46 0.74 -4.56 42.52
CA TYR A 46 -0.71 -4.50 42.44
C TYR A 46 -1.36 -3.92 43.70
N SER A 47 -0.82 -4.28 44.88
CA SER A 47 -1.30 -3.75 46.16
C SER A 47 -1.03 -2.25 46.28
N SER A 48 0.18 -1.80 45.94
CA SER A 48 0.52 -0.37 45.89
C SER A 48 -0.35 0.41 44.91
N MET A 49 -0.65 -0.14 43.74
CA MET A 49 -1.53 0.48 42.75
C MET A 49 -2.95 0.71 43.31
N LYS A 50 -3.52 -0.30 43.97
CA LYS A 50 -4.84 -0.19 44.62
C LYS A 50 -4.86 0.81 45.77
N GLU A 51 -3.81 0.83 46.57
CA GLU A 51 -3.69 1.77 47.70
C GLU A 51 -3.73 3.22 47.20
N LYS A 52 -3.00 3.51 46.12
CA LYS A 52 -2.93 4.84 45.49
C LYS A 52 -4.22 5.22 44.75
N GLU A 53 -4.95 4.26 44.19
CA GLU A 53 -6.29 4.47 43.61
C GLU A 53 -7.31 4.88 44.69
N ALA A 54 -7.23 4.27 45.89
CA ALA A 54 -8.16 4.55 46.98
C ALA A 54 -7.90 5.88 47.72
N THR A 55 -6.73 6.50 47.53
CA THR A 55 -6.34 7.73 48.26
C THR A 55 -6.68 9.04 47.54
N ASP A 56 -7.24 9.00 46.34
CA ASP A 56 -7.57 10.23 45.59
C ASP A 56 -8.97 10.76 46.00
N PRO A 57 -9.09 11.99 46.55
CA PRO A 57 -10.37 12.59 46.86
C PRO A 57 -11.18 12.79 45.58
N LYS A 58 -12.45 12.36 45.63
CA LYS A 58 -13.48 12.55 44.60
C LYS A 58 -13.74 14.05 44.34
N ASP A 59 -12.86 14.76 43.62
CA ASP A 59 -13.12 16.15 43.25
C ASP A 59 -12.27 16.65 42.07
N LYS A 60 -12.08 15.84 41.01
CA LYS A 60 -11.62 16.34 39.69
C LYS A 60 -12.27 15.60 38.52
N VAL A 61 -13.57 15.36 38.59
CA VAL A 61 -14.38 14.94 37.43
C VAL A 61 -14.68 16.19 36.60
N GLY A 62 -13.75 16.61 35.75
CA GLY A 62 -13.91 17.85 34.98
C GLY A 62 -13.25 17.91 33.60
N ILE A 63 -12.53 16.86 33.17
CA ILE A 63 -11.71 16.93 31.95
C ILE A 63 -12.32 16.14 30.77
N TRP A 64 -13.35 15.32 31.01
CA TRP A 64 -13.93 14.41 30.00
C TRP A 64 -15.05 15.01 29.12
N GLY A 65 -15.11 16.34 28.95
CA GLY A 65 -16.32 16.99 28.41
C GLY A 65 -16.14 18.01 27.28
N ARG A 66 -14.93 18.36 26.84
CA ARG A 66 -14.76 19.48 25.89
C ARG A 66 -13.61 19.26 24.91
N LEU A 67 -13.92 18.81 23.70
CA LEU A 67 -13.10 19.11 22.52
C LEU A 67 -13.99 19.18 21.26
N LYS A 68 -14.54 20.37 21.00
CA LYS A 68 -14.94 20.80 19.67
C LYS A 68 -13.89 21.78 19.16
N SER A 69 -13.47 21.57 17.92
CA SER A 69 -12.82 22.49 16.96
C SER A 69 -11.53 23.18 17.41
N PHE A 70 -10.44 23.09 16.63
CA PHE A 70 -9.80 24.24 15.94
C PHE A 70 -8.79 23.75 14.86
N PHE A 71 -9.15 23.88 13.56
CA PHE A 71 -8.53 24.63 12.43
C PHE A 71 -7.26 24.04 11.74
N VAL A 72 -7.34 23.63 10.45
CA VAL A 72 -7.03 24.38 9.18
C VAL A 72 -5.52 24.64 9.04
N GLY A 73 -4.79 24.27 7.99
CA GLY A 73 -5.08 23.99 6.58
C GLY A 73 -4.18 24.91 5.73
N SER A 74 -3.26 24.36 4.94
CA SER A 74 -2.51 25.10 3.89
C SER A 74 -1.77 24.11 2.98
N THR A 75 -2.30 23.91 1.76
CA THR A 75 -1.95 24.53 0.47
C THR A 75 -0.97 23.67 -0.32
N GLU A 76 -1.56 22.88 -1.21
CA GLU A 76 -0.93 22.29 -2.39
C GLU A 76 -0.31 23.41 -3.24
N THR A 77 0.92 23.17 -3.68
CA THR A 77 1.52 23.86 -4.82
C THR A 77 1.80 22.82 -5.89
N GLU A 78 0.97 22.82 -6.92
CA GLU A 78 1.16 22.08 -8.16
C GLU A 78 2.49 22.50 -8.79
N LYS A 79 3.38 21.52 -8.96
CA LYS A 79 4.50 21.56 -9.90
C LYS A 79 4.47 20.27 -10.69
N GLU A 80 4.76 20.42 -11.97
CA GLU A 80 4.75 19.47 -13.09
C GLU A 80 4.86 17.99 -12.71
N GLU A 81 4.01 17.16 -13.32
CA GLU A 81 3.89 15.71 -13.11
C GLU A 81 5.21 14.96 -13.39
N ASP A 82 6.11 15.00 -12.42
CA ASP A 82 7.28 14.13 -12.39
C ASP A 82 6.87 12.80 -11.75
N PHE A 83 7.54 11.73 -12.14
CA PHE A 83 7.34 10.34 -11.74
C PHE A 83 7.56 10.10 -10.22
N VAL A 84 7.70 11.17 -9.44
CA VAL A 84 8.07 11.19 -8.03
C VAL A 84 6.93 10.65 -7.17
N ILE A 85 7.24 9.60 -6.40
CA ILE A 85 6.38 9.14 -5.31
C ILE A 85 6.82 9.87 -4.04
N ASP A 86 5.89 10.60 -3.44
CA ASP A 86 6.13 11.28 -2.18
C ASP A 86 6.45 10.27 -1.07
N GLU A 87 7.64 10.40 -0.50
CA GLU A 87 8.06 9.65 0.67
C GLU A 87 7.17 10.01 1.87
N VAL A 88 6.51 9.01 2.45
CA VAL A 88 5.76 9.20 3.69
C VAL A 88 6.76 9.24 4.86
N LYS A 89 7.04 10.44 5.37
CA LYS A 89 7.83 10.63 6.60
C LYS A 89 7.05 10.05 7.79
N MET A 90 7.65 9.09 8.48
CA MET A 90 7.10 8.54 9.71
C MET A 90 7.56 9.34 10.94
N ASP A 91 6.69 9.48 11.93
CA ASP A 91 7.04 10.15 13.19
C ASP A 91 8.11 9.35 13.95
N PRO A 92 9.18 10.00 14.45
CA PRO A 92 10.25 9.31 15.15
C PRO A 92 9.77 8.76 16.49
N ALA A 93 10.13 7.51 16.79
CA ALA A 93 9.99 6.95 18.13
C ALA A 93 11.11 7.46 19.04
N CYS A 94 10.74 8.16 20.12
CA CYS A 94 11.70 8.68 21.10
C CYS A 94 11.84 7.72 22.30
N PHE A 95 13.05 7.24 22.55
CA PHE A 95 13.38 6.37 23.68
C PHE A 95 14.17 7.14 24.75
N HIS A 96 13.71 7.09 26.00
CA HIS A 96 14.47 7.54 27.16
C HIS A 96 15.06 6.31 27.87
N ILE A 97 16.39 6.23 27.94
CA ILE A 97 17.10 5.10 28.54
C ILE A 97 17.71 5.54 29.86
N CYS A 98 17.29 4.91 30.96
CA CYS A 98 17.81 5.14 32.29
C CYS A 98 18.46 3.86 32.82
N GLY A 99 19.60 4.01 33.51
CA GLY A 99 20.37 2.87 34.04
C GLY A 99 21.15 3.27 35.29
N ASP A 100 21.64 2.26 36.01
CA ASP A 100 22.40 2.43 37.25
C ASP A 100 23.79 3.08 37.07
N SER A 101 24.26 3.21 35.83
CA SER A 101 25.53 3.85 35.48
C SER A 101 25.52 4.32 34.01
N PRO A 102 26.31 5.36 33.67
CA PRO A 102 26.44 5.81 32.29
C PRO A 102 26.92 4.72 31.32
N ALA A 103 27.76 3.79 31.79
CA ALA A 103 28.24 2.67 31.00
C ALA A 103 27.10 1.74 30.57
N LYS A 104 26.21 1.35 31.49
CA LYS A 104 25.06 0.49 31.14
C LYS A 104 24.05 1.18 30.25
N VAL A 105 23.86 2.50 30.40
CA VAL A 105 23.02 3.28 29.48
C VAL A 105 23.61 3.28 28.07
N LYS A 106 24.93 3.46 27.94
CA LYS A 106 25.63 3.41 26.64
C LYS A 106 25.50 2.02 26.00
N ASP A 107 25.75 0.96 26.75
CA ASP A 107 25.65 -0.42 26.24
C ASP A 107 24.23 -0.76 25.79
N ALA A 108 23.21 -0.35 26.57
CA ALA A 108 21.81 -0.54 26.21
C ALA A 108 21.44 0.24 24.94
N LYS A 109 21.91 1.50 24.82
CA LYS A 109 21.72 2.30 23.61
C LYS A 109 22.34 1.63 22.38
N GLN A 110 23.58 1.13 22.49
CA GLN A 110 24.26 0.48 21.38
C GLN A 110 23.50 -0.78 20.95
N LYS A 111 23.12 -1.64 21.90
CA LYS A 111 22.33 -2.85 21.59
C LYS A 111 21.01 -2.54 20.90
N LEU A 112 20.32 -1.46 21.31
CA LEU A 112 19.10 -1.04 20.64
C LEU A 112 19.36 -0.60 19.20
N LEU A 113 20.44 0.16 18.97
CA LEU A 113 20.84 0.57 17.61
C LEU A 113 21.21 -0.63 16.74
N ASP A 114 21.95 -1.60 17.29
CA ASP A 114 22.32 -2.82 16.59
C ASP A 114 21.07 -3.61 16.19
N LEU A 115 20.12 -3.81 17.11
CA LEU A 115 18.84 -4.47 16.82
C LEU A 115 18.01 -3.74 15.76
N ILE A 116 17.92 -2.41 15.83
CA ILE A 116 17.20 -1.62 14.82
C ILE A 116 17.89 -1.76 13.46
N SER A 117 19.21 -1.71 13.43
CA SER A 117 20.00 -1.85 12.20
C SER A 117 19.85 -3.25 11.59
N ASP A 118 19.78 -4.29 12.42
CA ASP A 118 19.62 -5.68 11.97
C ASP A 118 18.21 -5.95 11.40
N GLU A 119 17.18 -5.26 11.90
CA GLU A 119 15.80 -5.43 11.45
C GLU A 119 15.40 -4.51 10.27
N GLN A 120 16.11 -3.40 10.07
CA GLN A 120 15.90 -2.51 8.93
C GLN A 120 16.47 -3.12 7.65
N HIS A 121 15.70 -3.04 6.58
CA HIS A 121 16.07 -3.53 5.26
C HIS A 121 15.72 -2.50 4.18
N SER A 122 16.51 -2.50 3.12
CA SER A 122 16.28 -1.71 1.92
C SER A 122 16.25 -2.64 0.71
N HIS A 123 15.23 -2.50 -0.14
CA HIS A 123 15.08 -3.27 -1.36
C HIS A 123 14.83 -2.34 -2.54
N THR A 124 15.52 -2.59 -3.66
CA THR A 124 15.40 -1.79 -4.89
C THR A 124 14.78 -2.61 -6.01
N ILE A 125 13.81 -2.02 -6.72
CA ILE A 125 13.21 -2.57 -7.93
C ILE A 125 13.63 -1.66 -9.09
N SER A 126 14.46 -2.15 -10.01
CA SER A 126 14.87 -1.42 -11.21
C SER A 126 14.06 -1.85 -12.42
N ASP A 127 13.24 -0.96 -12.97
CA ASP A 127 12.38 -1.26 -14.11
C ASP A 127 11.84 0.03 -14.78
N ASN A 128 12.01 0.18 -16.09
CA ASN A 128 11.52 1.38 -16.78
C ASN A 128 9.99 1.41 -16.96
N SER A 129 9.30 0.28 -16.81
CA SER A 129 7.83 0.27 -16.77
C SER A 129 7.26 1.01 -15.57
N ILE A 130 8.07 1.29 -14.54
CA ILE A 130 7.63 2.08 -13.39
C ILE A 130 7.21 3.49 -13.84
N LEU A 131 7.88 4.08 -14.84
CA LEU A 131 7.54 5.37 -15.44
C LEU A 131 6.11 5.41 -16.04
N SER A 132 5.51 4.25 -16.27
CA SER A 132 4.18 4.11 -16.85
C SER A 132 3.07 3.96 -15.81
N PHE A 133 3.39 4.08 -14.51
CA PHE A 133 2.38 4.09 -13.46
C PHE A 133 1.40 5.26 -13.62
N SER A 134 0.12 4.94 -13.50
CA SER A 134 -0.95 5.94 -13.50
C SER A 134 -1.02 6.69 -12.16
N PRO A 135 -1.75 7.82 -12.09
CA PRO A 135 -2.03 8.47 -10.81
C PRO A 135 -2.67 7.54 -9.78
N ALA A 136 -3.53 6.60 -10.21
CA ALA A 136 -4.14 5.62 -9.33
C ALA A 136 -3.13 4.60 -8.79
N ASP A 137 -2.16 4.19 -9.61
CA ASP A 137 -1.05 3.32 -9.16
C ASP A 137 -0.18 4.04 -8.13
N ARG A 138 0.16 5.32 -8.37
CA ARG A 138 0.90 6.15 -7.39
C ARG A 138 0.16 6.29 -6.06
N GLN A 139 -1.16 6.51 -6.12
CA GLN A 139 -2.01 6.55 -4.91
C GLN A 139 -2.02 5.21 -4.17
N GLN A 140 -2.05 4.09 -4.90
CA GLN A 140 -1.96 2.76 -4.30
C GLN A 140 -0.60 2.56 -3.61
N ILE A 141 0.51 3.02 -4.20
CA ILE A 141 1.84 2.97 -3.56
C ILE A 141 1.87 3.82 -2.28
N ALA A 142 1.29 5.02 -2.30
CA ALA A 142 1.15 5.83 -1.09
C ALA A 142 0.32 5.13 0.00
N ALA A 143 -0.71 4.37 -0.37
CA ALA A 143 -1.47 3.55 0.57
C ALA A 143 -0.63 2.39 1.13
N ILE A 144 0.21 1.75 0.31
CA ILE A 144 1.15 0.70 0.73
C ILE A 144 2.12 1.26 1.79
N GLN A 145 2.72 2.42 1.54
CA GLN A 145 3.61 3.11 2.51
C GLN A 145 2.95 3.24 3.89
N LYS A 146 1.74 3.83 3.92
CA LYS A 146 0.99 4.08 5.16
C LYS A 146 0.57 2.78 5.86
N LYS A 147 0.11 1.80 5.10
CA LYS A 147 -0.42 0.53 5.63
C LYS A 147 0.68 -0.34 6.24
N LEU A 148 1.84 -0.37 5.60
CA LEU A 148 2.96 -1.25 5.98
C LEU A 148 4.03 -0.54 6.81
N GLY A 149 3.94 0.78 6.96
CA GLY A 149 4.94 1.56 7.68
C GLY A 149 6.32 1.51 7.03
N VAL A 150 6.34 1.56 5.70
CA VAL A 150 7.56 1.57 4.89
C VAL A 150 7.72 2.91 4.19
N SER A 151 8.96 3.33 3.98
CA SER A 151 9.32 4.44 3.10
C SER A 151 9.52 3.90 1.68
N ILE A 152 8.88 4.54 0.70
CA ILE A 152 9.02 4.17 -0.70
C ILE A 152 9.38 5.43 -1.49
N LYS A 153 10.50 5.37 -2.19
CA LYS A 153 11.03 6.48 -2.99
C LYS A 153 11.27 6.01 -4.41
N THR A 154 11.10 6.91 -5.35
CA THR A 154 11.49 6.70 -6.74
C THR A 154 12.82 7.37 -7.01
N ASP A 155 13.66 6.71 -7.78
CA ASP A 155 14.93 7.24 -8.26
C ASP A 155 15.03 7.01 -9.77
N ASN A 156 15.67 7.92 -10.49
CA ASN A 156 15.92 7.80 -11.92
C ASN A 156 17.34 8.27 -12.20
N LYS A 157 18.25 7.29 -12.28
CA LYS A 157 19.66 7.53 -12.56
C LYS A 157 19.98 7.01 -13.95
N ASN A 158 20.57 7.85 -14.78
CA ASN A 158 21.03 7.50 -16.12
C ASN A 158 19.95 6.87 -17.03
N GLY A 159 18.67 7.22 -16.83
CA GLY A 159 17.55 6.68 -17.60
C GLY A 159 17.06 5.30 -17.13
N GLU A 160 17.53 4.83 -15.98
CA GLU A 160 17.03 3.65 -15.29
C GLU A 160 16.15 4.08 -14.12
N ALA A 161 14.84 3.85 -14.26
CA ALA A 161 13.88 4.12 -13.21
C ALA A 161 13.90 3.00 -12.16
N SER A 162 13.84 3.38 -10.89
CA SER A 162 13.81 2.44 -9.78
C SER A 162 12.90 2.90 -8.64
N ILE A 163 12.43 1.93 -7.87
CA ILE A 163 11.75 2.13 -6.59
C ILE A 163 12.61 1.56 -5.48
N ILE A 164 12.86 2.36 -4.44
CA ILE A 164 13.59 2.00 -3.23
C ILE A 164 12.57 1.89 -2.10
N ILE A 165 12.56 0.74 -1.42
CA ILE A 165 11.65 0.43 -0.31
C ILE A 165 12.48 0.23 0.95
N GLU A 166 12.23 1.02 1.99
CA GLU A 166 12.97 1.00 3.25
C GLU A 166 12.01 0.77 4.43
N GLY A 167 12.39 -0.09 5.36
CA GLY A 167 11.58 -0.38 6.55
C GLY A 167 11.95 -1.70 7.22
N LEU A 168 11.04 -2.27 8.01
CA LEU A 168 11.24 -3.59 8.59
C LEU A 168 11.21 -4.67 7.49
N ASN A 169 12.14 -5.62 7.51
CA ASN A 169 12.30 -6.64 6.47
C ASN A 169 10.97 -7.31 6.05
N LYS A 170 10.15 -7.74 7.02
CA LYS A 170 8.84 -8.38 6.74
C LYS A 170 7.89 -7.49 5.95
N ASP A 171 7.91 -6.19 6.21
CA ASP A 171 7.01 -5.23 5.57
C ASP A 171 7.57 -4.73 4.25
N VAL A 172 8.90 -4.60 4.13
CA VAL A 172 9.60 -4.39 2.86
C VAL A 172 9.29 -5.50 1.86
N LEU A 173 9.35 -6.77 2.27
CA LEU A 173 9.04 -7.90 1.38
C LEU A 173 7.59 -7.90 0.89
N LYS A 174 6.63 -7.55 1.78
CA LYS A 174 5.22 -7.42 1.39
C LYS A 174 5.02 -6.25 0.42
N ALA A 175 5.62 -5.10 0.70
CA ALA A 175 5.54 -3.93 -0.18
C ALA A 175 6.13 -4.23 -1.56
N HIS A 176 7.30 -4.88 -1.60
CA HIS A 176 7.94 -5.34 -2.83
C HIS A 176 7.01 -6.26 -3.63
N THR A 177 6.41 -7.27 -2.98
CA THR A 177 5.46 -8.19 -3.65
C THR A 177 4.24 -7.47 -4.21
N GLU A 178 3.67 -6.51 -3.47
CA GLU A 178 2.52 -5.72 -3.93
C GLU A 178 2.90 -4.84 -5.15
N ILE A 179 4.07 -4.19 -5.13
CA ILE A 179 4.57 -3.34 -6.22
C ILE A 179 4.93 -4.16 -7.46
N ASP A 180 5.59 -5.30 -7.32
CA ASP A 180 5.92 -6.21 -8.43
C ASP A 180 4.66 -6.67 -9.16
N ARG A 181 3.58 -6.95 -8.41
CA ARG A 181 2.28 -7.30 -9.00
C ARG A 181 1.70 -6.14 -9.80
N MET A 182 1.85 -4.90 -9.32
CA MET A 182 1.42 -3.70 -10.05
C MET A 182 2.24 -3.52 -11.34
N LEU A 183 3.55 -3.69 -11.28
CA LEU A 183 4.42 -3.59 -12.46
C LEU A 183 4.06 -4.63 -13.52
N LYS A 184 3.82 -5.88 -13.10
CA LYS A 184 3.37 -6.93 -14.00
C LYS A 184 2.08 -6.53 -14.72
N LYS A 185 1.10 -5.96 -14.00
CA LYS A 185 -0.16 -5.49 -14.60
C LYS A 185 0.08 -4.41 -15.66
N VAL A 186 0.94 -3.43 -15.36
CA VAL A 186 1.30 -2.35 -16.30
C VAL A 186 1.93 -2.93 -17.57
N LYS A 187 2.88 -3.86 -17.41
CA LYS A 187 3.54 -4.53 -18.55
C LYS A 187 2.56 -5.32 -19.40
N ASP A 188 1.67 -6.08 -18.77
CA ASP A 188 0.66 -6.88 -19.47
C ASP A 188 -0.31 -5.97 -20.26
N GLU A 189 -0.72 -4.84 -19.69
CA GLU A 189 -1.57 -3.85 -20.35
C GLU A 189 -0.85 -3.18 -21.54
N GLN A 190 0.41 -2.80 -21.38
CA GLN A 190 1.22 -2.24 -22.46
C GLN A 190 1.44 -3.24 -23.60
N GLY A 191 1.82 -4.47 -23.26
CA GLY A 191 1.99 -5.54 -24.25
C GLY A 191 0.70 -5.85 -24.99
N THR A 192 -0.45 -5.78 -24.32
CA THR A 192 -1.76 -5.92 -24.96
C THR A 192 -2.04 -4.76 -25.92
N LYS A 193 -1.81 -3.51 -25.49
CA LYS A 193 -2.00 -2.33 -26.35
C LYS A 193 -1.15 -2.41 -27.62
N GLN A 194 0.13 -2.77 -27.50
CA GLN A 194 1.03 -2.93 -28.64
C GLN A 194 0.53 -4.01 -29.60
N LYS A 195 0.08 -5.16 -29.09
CA LYS A 195 -0.48 -6.22 -29.94
C LYS A 195 -1.74 -5.78 -30.67
N VAL A 196 -2.65 -5.09 -29.98
CA VAL A 196 -3.88 -4.54 -30.56
C VAL A 196 -3.56 -3.58 -31.72
N GLU A 197 -2.59 -2.68 -31.50
CA GLU A 197 -2.15 -1.71 -32.51
C GLU A 197 -1.52 -2.40 -33.73
N LEU A 198 -0.58 -3.31 -33.51
CA LEU A 198 0.06 -4.07 -34.58
C LEU A 198 -0.96 -4.86 -35.40
N THR A 199 -1.88 -5.56 -34.75
CA THR A 199 -2.94 -6.31 -35.45
C THR A 199 -3.83 -5.38 -36.27
N SER A 200 -4.15 -4.18 -35.76
CA SER A 200 -4.94 -3.20 -36.52
C SER A 200 -4.26 -2.68 -37.78
N ASN A 201 -2.92 -2.69 -37.83
CA ASN A 201 -2.14 -2.30 -39.00
C ASN A 201 -2.04 -3.43 -40.05
N LEU A 202 -2.15 -4.68 -39.62
CA LEU A 202 -2.00 -5.86 -40.49
C LEU A 202 -3.33 -6.34 -41.06
N VAL A 203 -4.40 -6.31 -40.27
CA VAL A 203 -5.68 -6.93 -40.62
C VAL A 203 -6.87 -6.07 -40.22
N GLU A 204 -7.97 -6.23 -40.95
CA GLU A 204 -9.26 -5.66 -40.59
C GLU A 204 -10.38 -6.68 -40.66
N TRP A 205 -10.98 -6.96 -39.53
CA TRP A 205 -12.23 -7.68 -39.43
C TRP A 205 -13.40 -6.71 -39.61
N GLN A 206 -14.38 -7.12 -40.40
CA GLN A 206 -15.58 -6.34 -40.67
C GLN A 206 -16.83 -7.21 -40.55
N TYR A 207 -17.95 -6.58 -40.20
CA TYR A 207 -19.26 -7.20 -40.16
C TYR A 207 -20.25 -6.46 -41.07
N GLN A 208 -21.24 -7.19 -41.58
CA GLN A 208 -22.29 -6.64 -42.43
C GLN A 208 -23.66 -7.11 -41.93
N PRO A 209 -24.52 -6.18 -41.48
CA PRO A 209 -25.95 -6.45 -41.33
C PRO A 209 -26.62 -6.64 -42.70
N GLN A 210 -27.66 -7.47 -42.76
CA GLN A 210 -28.31 -7.90 -44.01
C GLN A 210 -28.57 -6.72 -44.97
N GLY A 211 -27.89 -6.73 -46.12
CA GLY A 211 -28.06 -5.74 -47.20
C GLY A 211 -27.42 -4.37 -46.96
N LEU A 212 -26.73 -4.14 -45.84
CA LEU A 212 -26.05 -2.88 -45.53
C LEU A 212 -24.57 -2.93 -45.91
N GLN A 213 -23.86 -1.81 -45.76
CA GLN A 213 -22.41 -1.76 -45.96
C GLN A 213 -21.65 -2.53 -44.87
N PHE A 214 -20.42 -2.94 -45.18
CA PHE A 214 -19.51 -3.49 -44.18
C PHE A 214 -19.03 -2.40 -43.22
N HIS A 215 -18.93 -2.76 -41.95
CA HIS A 215 -18.41 -1.92 -40.88
C HIS A 215 -17.26 -2.63 -40.18
N SER A 216 -16.16 -1.91 -39.94
CA SER A 216 -15.03 -2.43 -39.17
C SER A 216 -15.41 -2.64 -37.70
N PHE A 217 -14.85 -3.69 -37.10
CA PHE A 217 -14.86 -3.84 -35.65
C PHE A 217 -13.95 -2.79 -34.99
N ASP A 218 -14.17 -2.53 -33.70
CA ASP A 218 -13.21 -1.76 -32.90
C ASP A 218 -11.87 -2.51 -32.79
N LEU A 219 -10.80 -1.78 -32.46
CA LEU A 219 -9.44 -2.31 -32.45
C LEU A 219 -9.28 -3.55 -31.55
N LEU A 220 -9.94 -3.55 -30.39
CA LEU A 220 -9.85 -4.66 -29.43
C LEU A 220 -10.58 -5.89 -29.94
N THR A 221 -11.81 -5.73 -30.44
CA THR A 221 -12.57 -6.84 -31.03
C THR A 221 -11.88 -7.39 -32.27
N ASN A 222 -11.28 -6.52 -33.10
CA ASN A 222 -10.44 -6.92 -34.24
C ASN A 222 -9.26 -7.79 -33.81
N TYR A 223 -8.53 -7.37 -32.78
CA TYR A 223 -7.44 -8.16 -32.20
C TYR A 223 -7.91 -9.51 -31.67
N GLN A 224 -9.04 -9.54 -30.94
CA GLN A 224 -9.60 -10.77 -30.39
C GLN A 224 -10.03 -11.77 -31.47
N LEU A 225 -10.65 -11.28 -32.55
CA LEU A 225 -11.02 -12.11 -33.70
C LEU A 225 -9.80 -12.72 -34.39
N GLU A 226 -8.74 -11.92 -34.58
CA GLU A 226 -7.50 -12.41 -35.17
C GLU A 226 -6.83 -13.45 -34.26
N GLN A 227 -6.71 -13.18 -32.96
CA GLN A 227 -6.14 -14.14 -32.00
C GLN A 227 -6.94 -15.44 -31.94
N ALA A 228 -8.27 -15.37 -31.96
CA ALA A 228 -9.11 -16.57 -31.96
C ALA A 228 -8.91 -17.39 -33.24
N MET A 229 -8.75 -16.72 -34.39
CA MET A 229 -8.46 -17.38 -35.66
C MET A 229 -7.08 -18.05 -35.64
N GLU A 230 -6.02 -17.34 -35.22
CA GLU A 230 -4.66 -17.87 -35.11
C GLU A 230 -4.58 -19.08 -34.17
N ASN A 231 -5.34 -19.06 -33.08
CA ASN A 231 -5.43 -20.15 -32.11
C ASN A 231 -6.36 -21.31 -32.55
N ASN A 232 -6.87 -21.30 -33.79
CA ASN A 232 -7.82 -22.28 -34.32
C ASN A 232 -9.07 -22.47 -33.45
N GLN A 233 -9.53 -21.41 -32.78
CA GLN A 233 -10.78 -21.46 -32.04
C GLN A 233 -11.96 -21.55 -33.02
N PRO A 234 -12.91 -22.47 -32.83
CA PRO A 234 -14.02 -22.65 -33.77
C PRO A 234 -15.03 -21.50 -33.69
N ASN A 235 -15.16 -20.88 -32.52
CA ASN A 235 -16.09 -19.79 -32.29
C ASN A 235 -15.57 -18.80 -31.24
N ILE A 236 -15.99 -17.54 -31.37
CA ILE A 236 -15.75 -16.48 -30.39
C ILE A 236 -17.00 -15.62 -30.24
N LYS A 237 -17.27 -15.15 -29.02
CA LYS A 237 -18.36 -14.23 -28.73
C LYS A 237 -17.86 -12.79 -28.85
N VAL A 238 -18.59 -11.96 -29.60
CA VAL A 238 -18.33 -10.53 -29.78
C VAL A 238 -19.58 -9.73 -29.48
N MET A 239 -19.42 -8.47 -29.10
CA MET A 239 -20.54 -7.55 -28.87
C MET A 239 -20.67 -6.58 -30.03
N ILE A 240 -21.84 -6.55 -30.68
CA ILE A 240 -22.13 -5.67 -31.80
C ILE A 240 -23.39 -4.89 -31.44
N ARG A 241 -23.27 -3.56 -31.30
CA ARG A 241 -24.39 -2.66 -30.94
C ARG A 241 -25.17 -3.12 -29.69
N GLY A 242 -24.45 -3.58 -28.65
CA GLY A 242 -25.03 -4.06 -27.39
C GLY A 242 -25.62 -5.49 -27.43
N GLN A 243 -25.59 -6.16 -28.58
CA GLN A 243 -26.05 -7.54 -28.72
C GLN A 243 -24.86 -8.49 -28.86
N THR A 244 -24.90 -9.62 -28.16
CA THR A 244 -23.87 -10.66 -28.29
C THR A 244 -24.11 -11.52 -29.52
N TYR A 245 -23.07 -11.68 -30.34
CA TYR A 245 -23.02 -12.59 -31.48
C TYR A 245 -21.91 -13.62 -31.29
N THR A 246 -22.13 -14.84 -31.78
CA THR A 246 -21.13 -15.89 -31.87
C THR A 246 -20.61 -15.94 -33.29
N VAL A 247 -19.35 -15.56 -33.50
CA VAL A 247 -18.66 -15.62 -34.79
C VAL A 247 -18.08 -17.01 -34.98
N THR A 248 -18.45 -17.67 -36.07
CA THR A 248 -17.81 -18.92 -36.50
C THR A 248 -16.54 -18.59 -37.28
N LEU A 249 -15.39 -19.12 -36.88
CA LEU A 249 -14.11 -18.84 -37.54
C LEU A 249 -13.75 -19.95 -38.55
N PRO A 250 -12.96 -19.65 -39.60
CA PRO A 250 -12.30 -18.37 -39.89
C PRO A 250 -13.11 -17.40 -40.77
N LYS A 251 -14.26 -17.82 -41.33
CA LYS A 251 -14.95 -17.04 -42.39
C LYS A 251 -16.32 -16.47 -41.98
N GLY A 252 -16.78 -16.67 -40.76
CA GLY A 252 -18.16 -16.40 -40.37
C GLY A 252 -19.13 -17.54 -40.75
N PRO A 253 -20.46 -17.31 -40.64
CA PRO A 253 -21.10 -16.06 -40.22
C PRO A 253 -21.06 -15.84 -38.69
N ALA A 254 -21.54 -14.69 -38.24
CA ALA A 254 -21.87 -14.46 -36.83
C ALA A 254 -23.36 -14.68 -36.58
N THR A 255 -23.71 -15.33 -35.46
CA THR A 255 -25.11 -15.65 -35.09
C THR A 255 -25.46 -15.15 -33.70
N ASP A 256 -26.63 -14.54 -33.54
CA ASP A 256 -27.16 -14.21 -32.21
C ASP A 256 -28.05 -15.34 -31.64
N GLY A 257 -28.49 -15.19 -30.39
CA GLY A 257 -29.41 -16.14 -29.73
C GLY A 257 -30.80 -16.24 -30.37
N LYS A 258 -31.15 -15.32 -31.29
CA LYS A 258 -32.41 -15.30 -32.05
C LYS A 258 -32.22 -15.83 -33.48
N LYS A 259 -31.06 -16.41 -33.80
CA LYS A 259 -30.65 -16.92 -35.12
C LYS A 259 -30.53 -15.86 -36.22
N ASN A 260 -30.41 -14.58 -35.86
CA ASN A 260 -30.02 -13.54 -36.82
C ASN A 260 -28.55 -13.74 -37.21
N THR A 261 -28.27 -13.64 -38.51
CA THR A 261 -26.92 -13.82 -39.06
C THR A 261 -26.34 -12.49 -39.55
N LEU A 262 -25.05 -12.29 -39.27
CA LEU A 262 -24.23 -11.23 -39.84
C LEU A 262 -23.11 -11.86 -40.67
N GLN A 263 -22.82 -11.28 -41.82
CA GLN A 263 -21.64 -11.68 -42.58
C GLN A 263 -20.40 -11.11 -41.92
N ILE A 264 -19.33 -11.89 -41.87
CA ILE A 264 -18.04 -11.51 -41.32
C ILE A 264 -17.00 -11.68 -42.43
N ARG A 265 -16.08 -10.73 -42.55
CA ARG A 265 -14.92 -10.89 -43.42
C ARG A 265 -13.67 -10.39 -42.74
N ARG A 266 -12.54 -11.01 -43.10
CA ARG A 266 -11.20 -10.58 -42.76
C ARG A 266 -10.56 -9.99 -44.00
N LEU A 267 -10.00 -8.79 -43.89
CA LEU A 267 -9.20 -8.12 -44.91
C LEU A 267 -7.74 -8.12 -44.46
N ASP A 268 -6.85 -8.48 -45.37
CA ASP A 268 -5.41 -8.38 -45.18
C ASP A 268 -4.98 -7.02 -45.74
N LYS A 269 -4.46 -6.13 -44.89
CA LYS A 269 -4.12 -4.75 -45.30
C LYS A 269 -2.81 -4.69 -46.08
N LEU A 270 -2.05 -5.77 -46.12
CA LEU A 270 -0.75 -5.85 -46.80
C LEU A 270 -0.83 -6.53 -48.17
N LYS A 271 -2.03 -6.87 -48.65
CA LYS A 271 -2.27 -7.54 -49.93
C LYS A 271 -3.11 -6.71 -50.90
#